data_AF-A0A5H6JN02-F1
#
_entry.id   AF-A0A5H6JN02-F1
#
_cell.length_a   1.000
_cell.length_b   1.000
_cell.length_c   1.000
_cell.angle_alpha   90.00
_cell.angle_beta   90.00
_cell.angle_gamma   90.00
#
_symmetry.space_group_name_H-M   'P 1'
#
loop_
_entity.id
_entity.type
_entity.pdbx_description
1 polymer ?
#
loop_
_entity_poly.entity_id
_entity_poly.type
_entity_poly.pdbx_seq_one_letter_code
_entity_poly.pdbx_strand_id
1 'polypeptide(L)'
;MALLNIFDIAGSALAAQSKRLNVAASNLANADSVTGPDGQPYRAKQVVFQVDAAPGQATGGVKVASVIESQAPEKLVYEPGNPLADANGYVKMPNVDVVGEMVNTMSASRSYQANIEVLNTVKSMMLKTLTLGQ
;
A
#
# COMPACT_ATOMS: atom_id res chain seq x y z
N MET A 1 0.54 -4.33 30.08
CA MET A 1 0.56 -3.06 29.31
C MET A 1 1.53 -3.11 28.14
N ALA A 2 2.83 -3.37 28.32
CA ALA A 2 3.81 -3.37 27.21
C ALA A 2 3.53 -4.41 26.09
N LEU A 3 3.09 -5.63 26.43
CA LEU A 3 2.76 -6.66 25.42
C LEU A 3 1.51 -6.31 24.59
N LEU A 4 0.56 -5.58 25.17
CA LEU A 4 -0.63 -5.10 24.45
C LEU A 4 -0.25 -4.02 23.43
N ASN A 5 0.69 -3.13 23.78
CA ASN A 5 1.21 -2.13 22.83
C ASN A 5 1.86 -2.77 21.60
N ILE A 6 2.58 -3.89 21.74
CA ILE A 6 3.16 -4.59 20.57
C ILE A 6 2.06 -5.16 19.68
N PHE A 7 0.99 -5.70 20.28
CA PHE A 7 -0.19 -6.17 19.57
C PHE A 7 -0.85 -5.05 18.76
N ASP A 8 -1.05 -3.89 19.37
CA ASP A 8 -1.67 -2.73 18.72
C ASP A 8 -0.79 -2.19 17.57
N ILE A 9 0.52 -2.08 17.80
CA ILE A 9 1.48 -1.63 16.77
C ILE A 9 1.47 -2.60 15.58
N ALA A 10 1.66 -3.89 15.82
CA ALA A 10 1.70 -4.88 14.74
C ALA A 10 0.34 -5.01 14.05
N GLY A 11 -0.77 -4.93 14.79
CA GLY A 11 -2.13 -4.90 14.24
C GLY A 11 -2.37 -3.71 13.32
N SER A 12 -1.97 -2.50 13.73
CA SER A 12 -2.06 -1.30 12.90
C SER A 12 -1.20 -1.41 11.64
N ALA A 13 0.00 -2.02 11.74
CA ALA A 13 0.85 -2.29 10.60
C ALA A 13 0.23 -3.27 9.61
N LEU A 14 -0.45 -4.33 10.08
CA LEU A 14 -1.17 -5.26 9.21
C LEU A 14 -2.27 -4.55 8.41
N ALA A 15 -3.07 -3.72 9.06
CA ALA A 15 -4.11 -2.94 8.39
C ALA A 15 -3.53 -1.97 7.34
N ALA A 16 -2.45 -1.29 7.71
CA ALA A 16 -1.76 -0.34 6.83
C ALA A 16 -1.14 -1.03 5.60
N GLN A 17 -0.46 -2.16 5.78
CA GLN A 17 0.12 -2.92 4.67
C GLN A 17 -0.94 -3.59 3.79
N SER A 18 -2.05 -4.06 4.37
CA SER A 18 -3.20 -4.55 3.59
C SER A 18 -3.78 -3.47 2.69
N LYS A 19 -3.90 -2.23 3.19
CA LYS A 19 -4.33 -1.09 2.36
C LYS A 19 -3.34 -0.80 1.22
N ARG A 20 -2.04 -0.86 1.49
CA ARG A 20 -0.99 -0.69 0.48
C ARG A 20 -1.03 -1.79 -0.58
N LEU A 21 -1.28 -3.04 -0.21
CA LEU A 21 -1.48 -4.14 -1.16
C LEU A 21 -2.69 -3.90 -2.04
N ASN A 22 -3.81 -3.47 -1.47
CA ASN A 22 -5.02 -3.15 -2.25
C ASN A 22 -4.77 -2.02 -3.27
N VAL A 23 -4.00 -1.00 -2.87
CA VAL A 23 -3.64 0.10 -3.77
C VAL A 23 -2.69 -0.37 -4.87
N ALA A 24 -1.66 -1.14 -4.55
CA ALA A 24 -0.73 -1.68 -5.54
C ALA A 24 -1.44 -2.61 -6.54
N ALA A 25 -2.34 -3.48 -6.06
CA ALA A 25 -3.17 -4.34 -6.90
C ALA A 25 -4.10 -3.52 -7.81
N SER A 26 -4.71 -2.45 -7.29
CA SER A 26 -5.52 -1.53 -8.09
C SER A 26 -4.69 -0.84 -9.17
N ASN A 27 -3.47 -0.42 -8.86
CA ASN A 27 -2.59 0.20 -9.86
C ASN A 27 -2.20 -0.79 -10.96
N LEU A 28 -1.81 -2.02 -10.59
CA LEU A 28 -1.45 -3.05 -11.55
C LEU A 28 -2.63 -3.44 -12.45
N ALA A 29 -3.83 -3.57 -11.87
CA ALA A 29 -5.05 -3.89 -12.63
C ALA A 29 -5.45 -2.81 -13.64
N ASN A 30 -5.05 -1.55 -13.39
CA ASN A 30 -5.37 -0.42 -14.25
C ASN A 30 -4.14 0.12 -15.00
N ALA A 31 -3.04 -0.63 -15.06
CA ALA A 31 -1.80 -0.20 -15.71
C ALA A 31 -1.98 0.07 -17.21
N ASP A 32 -2.89 -0.66 -17.86
CA ASP A 32 -3.22 -0.51 -19.28
C ASP A 32 -4.55 0.24 -19.51
N SER A 33 -5.14 0.81 -18.46
CA SER A 33 -6.44 1.49 -18.54
C SER A 33 -6.29 2.92 -19.07
N VAL A 34 -6.32 3.04 -20.40
CA VAL A 34 -6.21 4.32 -21.13
C VAL A 34 -7.46 5.21 -21.02
N THR A 35 -8.60 4.64 -20.59
CA THR A 35 -9.88 5.37 -20.45
C THR A 35 -10.52 5.05 -19.10
N GLY A 36 -10.48 6.02 -18.19
CA GLY A 36 -11.20 5.99 -16.92
C GLY A 36 -12.66 6.45 -17.04
N PRO A 37 -13.43 6.41 -15.94
CA PRO A 37 -14.82 6.87 -15.91
C PRO A 37 -15.03 8.35 -16.28
N ASP A 38 -13.97 9.14 -16.11
CA ASP A 38 -13.87 10.57 -16.44
C ASP A 38 -13.29 10.82 -17.85
N GLY A 39 -12.99 9.75 -18.61
CA GLY A 39 -12.37 9.81 -19.92
C GLY A 39 -10.88 10.13 -19.90
N GLN A 40 -10.23 10.18 -18.72
CA GLN A 40 -8.78 10.34 -18.59
C GLN A 40 -8.10 9.01 -18.27
N PRO A 41 -6.79 8.85 -18.58
CA PRO A 41 -6.06 7.64 -18.21
C PRO A 41 -5.99 7.46 -16.70
N TYR A 42 -5.94 6.20 -16.25
CA TYR A 42 -5.79 5.92 -14.83
C TYR A 42 -4.50 6.55 -14.26
N ARG A 43 -4.60 7.13 -13.06
CA ARG A 43 -3.46 7.64 -12.30
C ARG A 43 -3.12 6.71 -11.16
N ALA A 44 -1.83 6.34 -11.08
CA ALA A 44 -1.31 5.50 -10.00
C ALA A 44 -1.59 6.14 -8.64
N LYS A 45 -2.02 5.33 -7.68
CA LYS A 45 -2.32 5.78 -6.32
C LYS A 45 -1.22 5.36 -5.36
N GLN A 46 -0.92 6.17 -4.36
CA GLN A 46 0.10 5.92 -3.35
C GLN A 46 -0.46 6.08 -1.96
N VAL A 47 -0.08 5.17 -1.06
CA VAL A 47 -0.48 5.21 0.36
C VAL A 47 0.52 6.06 1.13
N VAL A 48 0.03 7.07 1.85
CA VAL A 48 0.83 7.87 2.78
C VAL A 48 0.63 7.33 4.19
N PHE A 49 1.73 6.90 4.80
CA PHE A 49 1.73 6.44 6.18
C PHE A 49 2.02 7.59 7.15
N GLN A 50 1.41 7.50 8.32
CA GLN A 50 1.67 8.41 9.43
C GLN A 50 1.83 7.59 10.71
N VAL A 51 2.80 7.97 11.53
CA VAL A 51 2.98 7.40 12.87
C VAL A 51 1.75 7.75 13.72
N ASP A 52 1.17 6.75 14.36
CA ASP A 52 0.07 6.90 15.29
C ASP A 52 0.59 6.62 16.71
N ALA A 53 1.12 7.67 17.32
CA ALA A 53 1.68 7.66 18.67
C ALA A 53 1.08 8.79 19.50
N ALA A 54 0.87 8.54 20.80
CA ALA A 54 0.50 9.61 21.72
C ALA A 54 1.67 10.61 21.88
N PRO A 55 1.39 11.92 22.08
CA PRO A 55 2.44 12.92 22.29
C PRO A 55 3.38 12.53 23.42
N GLY A 56 4.69 12.53 23.16
CA GLY A 56 5.72 12.16 24.13
C GLY A 56 6.06 10.66 24.18
N GLN A 57 5.44 9.81 23.36
CA GLN A 57 5.86 8.41 23.22
C GLN A 57 6.90 8.22 22.11
N ALA A 58 7.93 7.42 22.42
CA ALA A 58 9.01 7.08 21.49
C ALA A 58 8.60 6.03 20.45
N THR A 59 7.54 5.26 20.72
CA THR A 59 7.04 4.18 19.87
C THR A 59 5.55 4.33 19.67
N GLY A 60 5.06 4.02 18.47
CA GLY A 60 3.64 4.01 18.17
C GLY A 60 3.32 3.16 16.94
N GLY A 61 2.03 2.98 16.70
CA GLY A 61 1.53 2.27 15.55
C GLY A 61 1.68 3.07 14.27
N VAL A 62 1.05 2.59 13.21
CA VAL A 62 0.98 3.28 11.93
C VAL A 62 -0.46 3.35 11.47
N LYS A 63 -0.84 4.48 10.90
CA LYS A 63 -2.10 4.65 10.19
C LYS A 63 -1.88 5.11 8.77
N VAL A 64 -2.87 4.88 7.93
CA VAL A 64 -2.92 5.44 6.57
C VAL A 64 -3.49 6.85 6.69
N ALA A 65 -2.66 7.86 6.45
CA ALA A 65 -3.10 9.26 6.47
C ALA A 65 -3.97 9.58 5.26
N SER A 66 -3.56 9.13 4.08
CA SER A 66 -4.28 9.38 2.84
C SER A 66 -3.82 8.42 1.74
N VAL A 67 -4.65 8.30 0.70
CA VAL A 67 -4.26 7.72 -0.59
C VAL A 67 -4.22 8.88 -1.58
N ILE A 68 -3.03 9.18 -2.11
CA ILE A 68 -2.82 10.29 -3.03
C ILE A 68 -2.60 9.76 -4.45
N GLU A 69 -2.91 10.57 -5.45
CA GLU A 69 -2.56 10.26 -6.84
C GLU A 69 -1.12 10.67 -7.14
N SER A 70 -0.47 9.87 -7.98
CA SER A 70 0.89 10.12 -8.44
C SER A 70 0.92 11.38 -9.30
N GLN A 71 1.84 12.27 -8.94
CA GLN A 71 2.14 13.50 -9.69
C GLN A 71 3.12 13.25 -10.85
N ALA A 72 3.50 12.00 -11.10
CA ALA A 72 4.34 11.65 -12.24
C ALA A 72 3.62 11.99 -13.55
N PRO A 73 4.35 12.48 -14.58
CA PRO A 73 3.75 12.77 -15.87
C PRO A 73 3.15 11.51 -16.49
N GLU A 74 2.04 11.69 -17.21
CA GLU A 74 1.42 10.63 -18.02
C GLU A 74 2.36 10.21 -19.14
N LYS A 75 2.29 8.93 -19.53
CA LYS A 75 3.15 8.40 -20.60
C LYS A 75 2.44 8.62 -21.94
N LEU A 76 3.06 9.37 -22.84
CA LEU A 76 2.56 9.53 -24.21
C LEU A 76 3.18 8.45 -25.09
N VAL A 77 2.35 7.66 -25.77
CA VAL A 77 2.81 6.63 -26.70
C VAL A 77 2.27 6.94 -28.09
N TYR A 78 3.15 6.94 -29.09
CA TYR A 78 2.77 7.20 -30.47
C TYR A 78 2.15 5.95 -31.10
N GLU A 79 0.84 5.99 -31.34
CA GLU A 79 0.05 4.94 -31.97
C GLU A 79 -0.98 5.55 -32.94
N PRO A 80 -0.58 6.00 -34.14
CA PRO A 80 -1.43 6.75 -35.07
C PRO A 80 -2.63 5.96 -35.63
N GLY A 81 -2.66 4.63 -35.46
CA GLY A 81 -3.79 3.78 -35.82
C GLY A 81 -4.76 3.48 -34.66
N ASN A 82 -4.51 4.00 -33.46
CA ASN A 82 -5.33 3.75 -32.29
C ASN A 82 -6.57 4.67 -32.30
N PRO A 83 -7.80 4.14 -32.12
CA PRO A 83 -9.02 4.96 -32.04
C PRO A 83 -9.00 6.02 -30.92
N LEU A 84 -8.14 5.83 -29.91
CA LEU A 84 -7.99 6.72 -28.76
C LEU A 84 -6.79 7.69 -28.91
N ALA A 85 -6.14 7.69 -30.07
CA ALA A 85 -5.05 8.62 -30.36
C ALA A 85 -5.57 10.05 -30.58
N ASP A 86 -4.77 11.03 -30.17
CA ASP A 86 -5.01 12.44 -30.47
C ASP A 86 -4.79 12.76 -31.97
N ALA A 87 -5.04 14.01 -32.36
CA ALA A 87 -4.85 14.47 -33.74
C ALA A 87 -3.41 14.29 -34.28
N ASN A 88 -2.43 14.12 -33.39
CA ASN A 88 -1.03 13.90 -33.72
C ASN A 88 -0.66 12.41 -33.70
N GLY A 89 -1.58 11.50 -33.36
CA GLY A 89 -1.35 10.06 -33.28
C GLY A 89 -0.81 9.57 -31.93
N TYR A 90 -0.91 10.37 -30.86
CA TYR A 90 -0.47 9.97 -29.52
C TYR A 90 -1.61 9.51 -28.62
N VAL A 91 -1.38 8.43 -27.90
CA VAL A 91 -2.27 7.90 -26.87
C VAL A 91 -1.69 8.24 -25.51
N LYS A 92 -2.53 8.80 -24.63
CA LYS A 92 -2.18 9.01 -23.23
C LYS A 92 -2.34 7.70 -22.48
N MET A 93 -1.24 7.19 -21.94
CA MET A 93 -1.22 5.99 -21.09
C MET A 93 -1.15 6.37 -19.62
N PRO A 94 -1.67 5.50 -18.73
CA PRO A 94 -1.51 5.61 -17.29
C PRO A 94 -0.06 5.85 -16.87
N ASN A 95 0.14 6.60 -15.79
CA ASN A 95 1.46 6.82 -15.18
C ASN A 95 1.86 5.70 -14.21
N VAL A 96 1.35 4.48 -14.42
CA VAL A 96 1.63 3.32 -13.57
C VAL A 96 2.96 2.70 -13.96
N ASP A 97 3.89 2.62 -13.02
CA ASP A 97 5.09 1.80 -13.16
C ASP A 97 4.82 0.39 -12.63
N VAL A 98 4.60 -0.55 -13.56
CA VAL A 98 4.33 -1.96 -13.26
C VAL A 98 5.46 -2.60 -12.45
N VAL A 99 6.72 -2.27 -12.74
CA VAL A 99 7.87 -2.81 -12.01
C VAL A 99 7.88 -2.26 -10.59
N GLY A 100 7.68 -0.95 -10.45
CA GLY A 100 7.51 -0.29 -9.16
C GLY A 100 6.40 -0.91 -8.32
N GLU A 101 5.23 -1.19 -8.91
CA GLU A 101 4.09 -1.78 -8.19
C GLU A 101 4.29 -3.25 -7.80
N MET A 102 5.03 -4.03 -8.59
CA MET A 102 5.43 -5.38 -8.19
C MET A 102 6.36 -5.34 -6.98
N VAL A 103 7.37 -4.46 -6.99
CA VAL A 103 8.26 -4.25 -5.83
C VAL A 103 7.47 -3.77 -4.61
N ASN A 104 6.53 -2.84 -4.82
CA ASN A 104 5.65 -2.31 -3.79
C ASN A 104 4.81 -3.42 -3.13
N THR A 105 4.23 -4.29 -3.96
CA THR A 105 3.45 -5.46 -3.52
C THR A 105 4.30 -6.45 -2.75
N MET A 106 5.51 -6.76 -3.22
CA MET A 106 6.45 -7.63 -2.51
C MET A 106 6.85 -7.06 -1.16
N SER A 107 7.21 -5.77 -1.12
CA SER A 107 7.60 -5.07 0.10
C SER A 107 6.46 -5.06 1.14
N ALA A 108 5.24 -4.73 0.70
CA ALA A 108 4.06 -4.72 1.57
C ALA A 108 3.72 -6.14 2.07
N SER A 109 3.80 -7.16 1.21
CA SER A 109 3.56 -8.56 1.59
C SER A 109 4.57 -9.05 2.63
N ARG A 110 5.86 -8.75 2.45
CA ARG A 110 6.90 -9.11 3.42
C ARG A 110 6.70 -8.39 4.75
N SER A 111 6.34 -7.12 4.72
CA SER A 111 6.03 -6.34 5.93
C SER A 111 4.81 -6.91 6.66
N TYR A 112 3.77 -7.32 5.94
CA TYR A 112 2.59 -7.97 6.50
C TYR A 112 2.94 -9.31 7.18
N GLN A 113 3.72 -10.16 6.49
CA GLN A 113 4.20 -11.43 7.03
C GLN A 113 5.05 -11.25 8.29
N ALA A 114 5.99 -10.29 8.30
CA ALA A 114 6.83 -10.01 9.45
C ALA A 114 6.00 -9.58 10.68
N ASN A 115 4.96 -8.76 10.48
CA ASN A 115 4.08 -8.36 11.58
C ASN A 115 3.23 -9.52 12.12
N ILE A 116 2.80 -10.46 11.27
CA ILE A 116 2.15 -11.71 11.73
C ILE A 116 3.09 -12.52 12.62
N GLU A 117 4.36 -12.64 12.23
CA GLU A 117 5.35 -13.36 13.02
C GLU A 117 5.55 -12.72 14.40
N VAL A 118 5.65 -11.38 14.46
CA VAL A 118 5.71 -10.64 15.71
C VAL A 118 4.49 -10.94 16.59
N LEU A 119 3.27 -10.87 16.03
CA LEU A 119 2.04 -11.17 16.78
C LEU A 119 2.01 -12.61 17.31
N ASN A 120 2.48 -13.58 16.53
CA ASN A 120 2.56 -14.97 16.97
C ASN A 120 3.54 -15.16 18.13
N THR A 121 4.70 -14.49 18.08
CA THR A 121 5.67 -14.48 19.18
C THR A 121 5.07 -13.87 20.44
N VAL A 122 4.40 -12.72 20.34
CA VAL A 122 3.76 -12.08 21.49
C VAL A 122 2.62 -12.95 22.05
N LYS A 123 1.80 -13.55 21.20
CA LYS A 123 0.77 -14.52 21.61
C LYS A 123 1.37 -15.66 22.43
N SER A 124 2.48 -16.25 21.97
CA SER A 124 3.15 -17.33 22.69
C SER A 124 3.65 -16.87 24.07
N MET A 125 4.26 -15.69 24.17
CA MET A 125 4.71 -15.12 25.44
C MET A 125 3.55 -14.88 26.42
N MET A 126 2.41 -14.37 25.93
CA MET A 126 1.22 -14.17 26.76
C MET A 126 0.68 -15.48 27.30
N LEU A 127 0.55 -16.52 26.47
CA LEU A 127 0.09 -17.84 26.90
C LEU A 127 1.01 -18.45 27.97
N LYS A 128 2.33 -18.38 27.77
CA LYS A 128 3.31 -18.84 28.77
C LYS A 128 3.18 -18.10 30.09
N THR A 129 2.92 -16.79 30.03
CA THR A 129 2.71 -15.97 31.23
C THR A 129 1.43 -16.36 31.97
N LEU A 130 0.35 -16.69 31.26
CA LEU A 130 -0.89 -17.17 31.88
C LEU A 130 -0.73 -18.54 32.55
N THR A 131 0.21 -19.36 32.09
CA THR A 131 0.55 -20.65 32.73
C THR A 131 1.52 -20.51 33.91
N LEU A 132 2.16 -19.34 34.11
CA LEU A 132 2.95 -19.08 35.32
C LEU A 132 1.97 -18.89 36.49
N GLY A 133 1.77 -19.95 37.28
CA GLY A 133 0.86 -19.94 38.43
C GLY A 133 0.01 -21.19 38.58
N GLN A 134 0.05 -22.11 37.61
CA GLN A 134 -0.23 -23.52 37.81
C GLN A 134 1.04 -24.22 38.32
#